data_AF-A0A1A5YM76-F1
#
_entry.id   AF-A0A1A5YM76-F1
#
_cell.length_a   1.000
_cell.length_b   1.000
_cell.length_c   1.000
_cell.angle_alpha   90.00
_cell.angle_beta   90.00
_cell.angle_gamma   90.00
#
_symmetry.space_group_name_H-M   'P 1'
#
loop_
_entity.id
_entity.type
_entity.pdbx_description
1 polymer ?
#
loop_
_entity_poly.entity_id
_entity_poly.type
_entity_poly.pdbx_seq_one_letter_code
_entity_poly.pdbx_strand_id
1 'polypeptide(L)' 'MAMSRSIWLAMKDDIAAGELVSTARLHCKLALEHGRATTSLERRRAIIKEIEGLRAARNALLERFAERESV' A
#
# COMPACT_ATOMS: atom_id res chain seq x y z
N MET A 1 -11.56 -24.42 -19.99
CA MET A 1 -10.27 -24.71 -19.34
C MET A 1 -10.25 -24.05 -17.98
N ALA A 2 -10.18 -24.82 -16.90
CA ALA A 2 -9.97 -24.26 -15.57
C ALA A 2 -8.52 -23.77 -15.47
N MET A 3 -8.32 -22.55 -14.99
CA MET A 3 -6.98 -22.00 -14.79
C MET A 3 -6.27 -22.80 -13.68
N SER A 4 -5.02 -23.18 -13.89
CA SER A 4 -4.24 -23.90 -12.88
C SER A 4 -4.17 -23.08 -11.59
N ARG A 5 -4.32 -23.75 -10.43
CA ARG A 5 -4.22 -23.12 -9.10
C ARG A 5 -2.95 -22.29 -8.98
N SER A 6 -1.83 -22.75 -9.51
CA SER A 6 -0.55 -22.04 -9.48
C SER A 6 -0.59 -20.71 -10.25
N ILE A 7 -1.27 -20.68 -11.40
CA ILE A 7 -1.43 -19.46 -12.20
C ILE A 7 -2.32 -18.46 -11.47
N TRP A 8 -3.39 -18.93 -10.84
CA TRP A 8 -4.29 -18.08 -10.06
C TRP A 8 -3.59 -17.46 -8.83
N LEU A 9 -2.75 -18.23 -8.14
CA LEU A 9 -1.94 -17.73 -7.02
C LEU A 9 -0.94 -16.66 -7.50
N ALA A 10 -0.22 -16.92 -8.58
CA ALA A 10 0.73 -15.97 -9.15
C ALA A 10 0.07 -14.65 -9.58
N MET A 11 -1.11 -14.70 -10.19
CA MET A 11 -1.88 -13.48 -10.52
C MET A 11 -2.27 -12.69 -9.28
N LYS A 12 -2.70 -13.36 -8.20
CA LYS A 12 -3.04 -12.68 -6.95
C LYS A 12 -1.82 -11.99 -6.32
N ASP A 13 -0.68 -12.65 -6.36
CA ASP A 13 0.57 -12.11 -5.81
C ASP A 13 1.06 -10.90 -6.65
N ASP A 14 0.92 -10.94 -7.98
CA ASP A 14 1.26 -9.83 -8.88
C ASP A 14 0.36 -8.60 -8.67
N ILE A 15 -0.95 -8.81 -8.51
CA ILE A 15 -1.91 -7.74 -8.17
C ILE A 15 -1.49 -7.05 -6.87
N ALA A 16 -1.16 -7.82 -5.84
CA ALA A 16 -0.78 -7.26 -4.55
C ALA A 16 0.59 -6.57 -4.58
N ALA A 17 1.55 -7.08 -5.35
CA ALA A 17 2.80 -6.37 -5.60
C ALA A 17 2.52 -4.99 -6.22
N GLY A 18 1.60 -4.93 -7.19
CA GLY A 18 1.12 -3.69 -7.78
C GLY A 18 0.51 -2.72 -6.76
N GLU A 19 -0.36 -3.22 -5.89
CA GLU A 19 -0.97 -2.43 -4.81
C GLU A 19 0.08 -1.88 -3.84
N LEU A 20 1.03 -2.70 -3.39
CA LEU A 20 2.13 -2.28 -2.50
C LEU A 20 3.01 -1.19 -3.14
N VAL A 21 3.37 -1.35 -4.42
CA VAL A 21 4.15 -0.35 -5.15
C VAL A 21 3.39 0.97 -5.27
N SER A 22 2.08 0.90 -5.54
CA SER A 22 1.23 2.09 -5.59
C SER A 22 1.17 2.81 -4.24
N THR A 23 0.95 2.08 -3.16
CA THR A 23 0.97 2.61 -1.78
C THR A 23 2.31 3.26 -1.45
N ALA A 24 3.43 2.59 -1.76
CA ALA A 24 4.77 3.12 -1.51
C ALA A 24 5.02 4.42 -2.30
N ARG A 25 4.63 4.45 -3.57
CA ARG A 25 4.76 5.65 -4.42
C ARG A 25 3.99 6.83 -3.85
N LEU A 26 2.75 6.61 -3.39
CA LEU A 26 1.95 7.67 -2.80
C LEU A 26 2.53 8.15 -1.47
N HIS A 27 3.00 7.23 -0.61
CA HIS A 27 3.66 7.57 0.63
C HIS A 27 4.91 8.45 0.39
N CYS A 28 5.75 8.12 -0.59
CA CYS A 28 6.91 8.95 -0.95
C CYS A 28 6.51 10.34 -1.44
N LYS A 29 5.47 10.45 -2.29
CA LYS A 29 4.97 11.75 -2.76
C LYS A 29 4.50 12.63 -1.60
N LEU A 30 3.71 12.06 -0.69
CA LEU A 30 3.19 12.75 0.48
C LEU A 30 4.30 13.18 1.45
N ALA A 31 5.29 12.31 1.69
CA ALA A 31 6.44 12.66 2.52
C ALA A 31 7.25 13.82 1.93
N LEU A 32 7.47 13.81 0.61
CA LEU A 32 8.13 14.91 -0.09
C LEU A 32 7.32 16.20 0.00
N GLU A 33 5.99 16.13 -0.19
CA GLU A 33 5.11 17.29 -0.05
C GLU A 33 5.15 17.86 1.38
N HIS A 34 5.06 17.00 2.40
CA HIS A 34 5.10 17.40 3.80
C HIS A 34 6.39 18.15 4.16
N GLY A 35 7.52 17.74 3.58
CA GLY A 35 8.83 18.37 3.80
C GLY A 35 9.03 19.73 3.12
N ARG A 36 8.17 20.11 2.15
CA ARG A 36 8.32 21.40 1.45
C ARG A 36 8.00 22.58 2.38
N ALA A 37 8.80 23.64 2.27
CA ALA A 37 8.62 24.87 3.04
C ALA A 37 7.29 25.58 2.70
N THR A 38 6.80 25.41 1.47
CA THR A 38 5.54 26.01 0.99
C THR A 38 4.28 25.27 1.44
N THR A 39 4.42 24.07 2.02
CA THR A 39 3.27 23.28 2.45
C THR A 39 2.70 23.83 3.75
N SER A 40 1.44 24.27 3.71
CA SER A 40 0.73 24.83 4.85
C SER A 40 0.60 23.84 6.01
N LEU A 41 0.43 24.36 7.23
CA LEU A 41 0.25 23.53 8.43
C LEU A 41 -0.99 22.64 8.32
N GLU A 42 -2.09 23.15 7.78
CA GLU A 42 -3.32 22.39 7.55
C GLU A 42 -3.06 21.22 6.60
N ARG A 43 -2.35 21.47 5.49
CA ARG A 43 -1.99 20.42 4.53
C ARG A 43 -1.08 19.38 5.15
N ARG A 44 -0.09 19.78 5.97
CA ARG A 44 0.78 18.84 6.70
C ARG A 44 -0.03 17.90 7.61
N ARG A 45 -1.03 18.43 8.33
CA ARG A 45 -1.93 17.60 9.15
C ARG A 45 -2.77 16.64 8.32
N ALA A 46 -3.27 17.07 7.16
CA ALA A 46 -3.98 16.20 6.23
C ALA A 46 -3.07 15.08 5.68
N ILE A 47 -1.83 15.41 5.29
CA ILE A 47 -0.83 14.44 4.83
C ILE A 47 -0.57 13.35 5.88
N ILE A 48 -0.46 13.72 7.16
CA ILE A 48 -0.25 12.73 8.24
C ILE A 48 -1.40 11.72 8.26
N LYS A 49 -2.66 12.18 8.20
CA LYS A 49 -3.84 11.30 8.16
C LYS A 49 -3.86 10.41 6.91
N GLU A 50 -3.47 10.95 5.76
CA GLU A 50 -3.37 10.16 4.52
C GLU A 50 -2.28 9.08 4.64
N ILE A 51 -1.12 9.42 5.21
CA ILE A 51 -0.04 8.46 5.48
C ILE A 51 -0.49 7.35 6.44
N GLU A 52 -1.25 7.69 7.49
CA GLU A 52 -1.84 6.70 8.40
C GLU A 52 -2.80 5.77 7.67
N GLY A 53 -3.68 6.30 6.81
CA GLY A 53 -4.56 5.51 5.96
C GLY A 53 -3.80 4.55 5.02
N LEU A 54 -2.70 5.02 4.43
CA LEU A 54 -1.85 4.17 3.58
C LEU A 54 -1.14 3.06 4.36
N ARG A 55 -0.73 3.33 5.60
CA ARG A 55 -0.15 2.31 6.48
C ARG A 55 -1.18 1.25 6.86
N ALA A 56 -2.42 1.65 7.14
CA ALA A 56 -3.52 0.74 7.41
C ALA A 56 -3.82 -0.15 6.19
N ALA A 57 -3.92 0.43 4.99
CA ALA A 57 -4.13 -0.32 3.75
C ALA A 57 -3.01 -1.34 3.48
N ARG A 58 -1.75 -0.93 3.67
CA ARG A 58 -0.60 -1.85 3.57
C ARG A 58 -0.69 -2.99 4.59
N ASN A 59 -1.00 -2.69 5.85
CA ASN A 59 -1.06 -3.70 6.90
C ASN A 59 -2.16 -4.73 6.61
N ALA A 60 -3.36 -4.28 6.21
CA ALA A 60 -4.44 -5.18 5.80
C ALA A 60 -4.04 -6.06 4.60
N LEU A 61 -3.28 -5.50 3.66
CA LEU A 61 -2.76 -6.28 2.53
C LEU A 61 -1.74 -7.34 3.00
N LEU A 62 -0.81 -6.98 3.89
CA LEU A 62 0.19 -7.90 4.45
C LEU A 62 -0.44 -9.00 5.32
N GLU A 63 -1.45 -8.68 6.13
CA GLU A 63 -2.20 -9.65 6.94
C GLU A 63 -2.83 -10.74 6.06
N ARG A 64 -3.42 -10.37 4.92
CA ARG A 64 -3.95 -11.33 3.93
C ARG A 64 -2.88 -12.27 3.36
N PHE A 65 -1.60 -11.91 3.43
CA PHE A 65 -0.48 -12.76 3.03
C PHE A 65 0.07 -13.58 4.19
N ALA A 66 0.11 -13.03 5.41
CA ALA A 66 0.60 -13.72 6.60
C ALA A 66 -0.32 -14.88 7.03
N GLU A 67 -1.64 -14.74 6.85
CA GLU A 67 -2.61 -15.84 7.06
C GLU A 67 -2.34 -17.05 6.15
N ARG A 68 -1.55 -16.88 5.08
CA ARG A 68 -1.22 -17.91 4.11
C ARG A 68 -0.03 -18.80 4.52
N GLU A 69 0.83 -18.34 5.43
CA GLU A 69 1.98 -19.13 5.94
C GLU A 69 1.65 -19.90 7.24
N SER A 70 0.46 -19.69 7.81
CA SER A 70 -0.01 -20.38 9.02
C SER A 70 -0.87 -21.63 8.74
N VAL A 71 -0.95 -22.08 7.46
CA VAL A 71 -1.72 -23.26 7.02
C VAL A 71 -0.82 -24.24 6.26
#